data_AF-A0A9N9YK74-F1
#
_entry.id   AF-A0A9N9YK74-F1
#
_cell.length_a   1.000
_cell.length_b   1.000
_cell.length_c   1.000
_cell.angle_alpha   90.00
_cell.angle_beta   90.00
_cell.angle_gamma   90.00
#
_symmetry.space_group_name_H-M   'P 1'
#
loop_
_entity.id
_entity.type
_entity.pdbx_description
1 polymer ?
#
loop_
_entity_poly.entity_id
_entity_poly.type
_entity_poly.pdbx_seq_one_letter_code
_entity_poly.pdbx_strand_id
1 'polypeptide(L)'
;MGQRHQLFVIAKAGKYYRSLAAVHHQWLYGMSALRQCLQLLEIFGHSENRLALQQELRFAEEYYRGKAAPSQEPPELSWGDRDSICPFPFITTCLMMGASFNQESAQASAVHEEPFGMGFDQGDNNDGITVIDITDLESVKYCFVNFMDDYDAEEEEGTRSLLYQPLTGWQYVKNYYSEDDTMTQTHIHLPTNLDTKPLINIATLAGKLPPLSLSPTTS
;
A
#
# COMPACT_ATOMS: atom_id res chain seq x y z
N MET A 1 -18.37 5.22 12.71
CA MET A 1 -17.59 4.46 11.71
C MET A 1 -16.15 4.96 11.80
N GLY A 2 -15.16 4.08 11.72
CA GLY A 2 -13.75 4.44 11.93
C GLY A 2 -12.99 4.73 10.64
N GLN A 3 -11.75 5.20 10.78
CA GLN A 3 -10.81 5.32 9.66
C GLN A 3 -10.42 3.93 9.15
N ARG A 4 -10.36 3.79 7.83
CA ARG A 4 -10.11 2.55 7.10
C ARG A 4 -8.94 2.81 6.17
N HIS A 5 -7.97 1.91 6.18
CA HIS A 5 -6.76 2.02 5.38
C HIS A 5 -6.48 0.68 4.72
N GLN A 6 -6.06 0.72 3.47
CA GLN A 6 -5.82 -0.48 2.70
C GLN A 6 -4.33 -0.68 2.47
N LEU A 7 -3.93 -1.95 2.44
CA LEU A 7 -2.55 -2.33 2.20
C LEU A 7 -2.51 -3.25 0.99
N PHE A 8 -1.67 -2.89 0.02
CA PHE A 8 -1.50 -3.62 -1.23
C PHE A 8 -0.08 -4.18 -1.31
N VAL A 9 0.03 -5.43 -1.77
CA VAL A 9 1.30 -6.02 -2.21
C VAL A 9 1.28 -6.15 -3.71
N ILE A 10 2.28 -5.58 -4.38
CA ILE A 10 2.43 -5.59 -5.82
C ILE A 10 3.76 -6.21 -6.24
N ALA A 11 3.80 -6.74 -7.45
CA ALA A 11 5.06 -7.10 -8.10
C ALA A 11 4.94 -6.98 -9.62
N LYS A 12 6.09 -6.88 -10.30
CA LYS A 12 6.17 -7.03 -11.74
C LYS A 12 6.06 -8.51 -12.12
N ALA A 13 4.96 -8.87 -12.77
CA ALA A 13 4.74 -10.19 -13.36
C ALA A 13 4.80 -10.07 -14.89
N GLY A 14 5.94 -10.47 -15.47
CA GLY A 14 6.22 -10.26 -16.89
C GLY A 14 6.42 -8.77 -17.24
N LYS A 15 5.57 -8.23 -18.12
CA LYS A 15 5.71 -6.83 -18.60
C LYS A 15 5.09 -5.79 -17.68
N TYR A 16 4.16 -6.20 -16.83
CA TYR A 16 3.30 -5.30 -16.09
C TYR A 16 3.41 -5.58 -14.59
N TYR A 17 3.15 -4.57 -13.77
CA TYR A 17 2.89 -4.86 -12.36
C TYR A 17 1.45 -5.32 -12.17
N ARG A 18 1.27 -6.08 -11.10
CA ARG A 18 0.01 -6.70 -10.68
C ARG A 18 -0.13 -6.53 -9.18
N SER A 19 -1.37 -6.32 -8.74
CA SER A 19 -1.72 -6.59 -7.36
C SER A 19 -1.63 -8.10 -7.14
N LEU A 20 -0.93 -8.48 -6.07
CA LEU A 20 -0.78 -9.87 -5.64
C LEU A 20 -1.57 -10.14 -4.37
N ALA A 21 -1.78 -9.14 -3.51
CA ALA A 21 -2.68 -9.26 -2.37
C ALA A 21 -3.13 -7.86 -1.94
N ALA A 22 -4.32 -7.79 -1.34
CA ALA A 22 -4.83 -6.59 -0.74
C ALA A 22 -5.57 -6.93 0.57
N VAL A 23 -5.45 -6.06 1.56
CA VAL A 23 -6.19 -6.18 2.82
C VAL A 23 -6.71 -4.82 3.26
N HIS A 24 -7.80 -4.85 4.00
CA HIS A 24 -8.38 -3.73 4.73
C HIS A 24 -8.03 -3.84 6.21
N HIS A 25 -7.58 -2.73 6.78
CA HIS A 25 -7.33 -2.59 8.22
C HIS A 25 -8.14 -1.43 8.79
N GLN A 26 -8.94 -1.73 9.82
CA GLN A 26 -9.70 -0.72 10.55
C GLN A 26 -8.80 -0.03 11.59
N TRP A 27 -8.81 1.31 11.63
CA TRP A 27 -8.03 2.15 12.55
C TRP A 27 -6.50 2.09 12.35
N LEU A 28 -6.03 1.87 11.12
CA LEU A 28 -4.62 2.01 10.78
C LEU A 28 -4.39 3.36 10.09
N TYR A 29 -3.69 4.27 10.77
CA TYR A 29 -3.42 5.62 10.27
C TYR A 29 -2.23 6.25 11.00
N GLY A 30 -1.71 7.37 10.49
CA GLY A 30 -0.61 8.11 11.11
C GLY A 30 0.58 7.21 11.47
N MET A 31 1.04 7.27 12.73
CA MET A 31 2.21 6.50 13.18
C MET A 31 2.01 4.98 13.15
N SER A 32 0.78 4.49 13.30
CA SER A 32 0.50 3.06 13.21
C SER A 32 0.71 2.54 11.79
N ALA A 33 0.27 3.28 10.77
CA ALA A 33 0.51 2.91 9.36
C ALA A 33 2.00 2.80 9.03
N LEU A 34 2.83 3.73 9.55
CA LEU A 34 4.29 3.68 9.40
C LEU A 34 4.90 2.44 10.04
N ARG A 35 4.45 2.11 11.25
CA ARG A 35 4.91 0.93 11.99
C ARG A 35 4.61 -0.37 11.25
N GLN A 36 3.35 -0.55 10.84
CA GLN A 36 2.94 -1.73 10.07
C GLN A 36 3.67 -1.79 8.72
N CYS A 37 3.94 -0.66 8.07
CA CYS A 37 4.75 -0.62 6.85
C CYS A 37 6.18 -1.14 7.10
N LEU A 38 6.87 -0.71 8.17
CA LEU A 38 8.21 -1.20 8.51
C LEU A 38 8.21 -2.71 8.77
N GLN A 39 7.23 -3.20 9.51
CA GLN A 39 7.07 -4.63 9.78
C GLN A 39 6.84 -5.44 8.50
N LEU A 40 6.02 -4.94 7.58
CA LEU A 40 5.80 -5.59 6.28
C LEU A 40 7.09 -5.60 5.44
N LEU A 41 7.84 -4.50 5.41
CA LEU A 41 9.14 -4.45 4.73
C LEU A 41 10.13 -5.46 5.30
N GLU A 42 10.13 -5.65 6.62
CA GLU A 42 10.94 -6.68 7.28
C GLU A 42 10.47 -8.09 6.88
N ILE A 43 9.17 -8.39 6.98
CA ILE A 43 8.60 -9.69 6.63
C ILE A 43 8.93 -10.05 5.18
N PHE A 44 8.66 -9.16 4.23
CA PHE A 44 8.89 -9.43 2.81
C PHE A 44 10.38 -9.42 2.42
N GLY A 45 11.22 -8.69 3.16
CA GLY A 45 12.67 -8.68 2.95
C GLY A 45 13.43 -9.82 3.64
N HIS A 46 12.80 -10.52 4.60
CA HIS A 46 13.46 -11.52 5.43
C HIS A 46 13.91 -12.74 4.61
N SER A 47 15.14 -13.21 4.86
CA SER A 47 15.74 -14.32 4.10
C SER A 47 14.99 -15.64 4.27
N GLU A 48 14.39 -15.88 5.44
CA GLU A 48 13.60 -17.10 5.70
C GLU A 48 12.31 -17.17 4.88
N ASN A 49 11.73 -16.03 4.50
CA ASN A 49 10.53 -15.98 3.68
C ASN A 49 10.86 -16.07 2.17
N ARG A 50 12.14 -15.92 1.81
CA ARG A 50 12.57 -15.74 0.42
C ARG A 50 12.21 -16.89 -0.49
N LEU A 51 12.37 -18.13 -0.05
CA LEU A 51 12.08 -19.30 -0.88
C LEU A 51 10.59 -19.37 -1.28
N ALA A 52 9.69 -19.14 -0.31
CA ALA A 52 8.26 -19.17 -0.54
C ALA A 52 7.81 -17.96 -1.40
N LEU A 53 8.32 -16.76 -1.12
CA LEU A 53 8.05 -15.57 -1.93
C LEU A 53 8.53 -15.76 -3.39
N GLN A 54 9.72 -16.32 -3.60
CA GLN A 54 10.22 -16.62 -4.96
C GLN A 54 9.38 -17.66 -5.70
N GLN A 55 8.76 -18.61 -4.99
CA GLN A 55 7.84 -19.56 -5.60
C GLN A 55 6.57 -18.86 -6.07
N GLU A 56 5.97 -18.01 -5.22
CA GLU A 56 4.76 -17.28 -5.60
C GLU A 56 5.00 -16.19 -6.64
N LEU A 57 6.15 -15.52 -6.63
CA LEU A 57 6.53 -14.57 -7.69
C LEU A 57 6.69 -15.27 -9.04
N ARG A 58 7.34 -16.44 -9.08
CA ARG A 58 7.41 -17.26 -10.31
C ARG A 58 6.03 -17.69 -10.75
N PHE A 59 5.20 -18.17 -9.82
CA PHE A 59 3.82 -18.51 -10.13
C PHE A 59 3.03 -17.31 -10.66
N ALA A 60 3.23 -16.10 -10.13
CA ALA A 60 2.61 -14.88 -10.63
C ALA A 60 3.01 -14.60 -12.09
N GLU A 61 4.28 -14.75 -12.46
CA GLU A 61 4.73 -14.60 -13.85
C GLU A 61 4.02 -15.58 -14.79
N GLU A 62 3.81 -16.83 -14.35
CA GLU A 62 3.07 -17.84 -15.12
C GLU A 62 1.57 -17.54 -15.17
N TYR A 63 0.96 -17.22 -14.03
CA TYR A 63 -0.45 -16.89 -13.89
C TYR A 63 -0.87 -15.69 -14.74
N TYR A 64 0.02 -14.72 -14.92
CA TYR A 64 -0.19 -13.54 -15.76
C TYR A 64 0.37 -13.65 -17.18
N ARG A 65 0.95 -14.80 -17.55
CA ARG A 65 1.50 -15.02 -18.89
C ARG A 65 0.40 -14.88 -19.95
N GLY A 66 0.65 -14.01 -20.94
CA GLY A 66 -0.30 -13.75 -22.02
C GLY A 66 -1.52 -12.91 -21.63
N LYS A 67 -1.69 -12.52 -20.36
CA LYS A 67 -2.75 -11.59 -19.94
C LYS A 67 -2.41 -10.17 -20.38
N ALA A 68 -3.44 -9.40 -20.74
CA ALA A 68 -3.31 -8.01 -21.16
C ALA A 68 -2.76 -7.11 -20.03
N ALA A 69 -2.46 -5.85 -20.33
CA ALA A 69 -2.20 -4.85 -19.30
C ALA A 69 -3.38 -4.79 -18.31
N PRO A 70 -3.17 -4.38 -17.04
CA PRO A 70 -4.30 -4.12 -16.16
C PRO A 70 -5.22 -3.09 -16.81
N SER A 71 -6.53 -3.29 -16.71
CA SER A 71 -7.50 -2.29 -17.16
C SER A 71 -7.27 -0.98 -16.41
N GLN A 72 -7.47 0.15 -17.09
CA GLN A 72 -7.59 1.46 -16.43
C GLN A 72 -9.00 1.67 -15.87
N GLU A 73 -9.97 0.90 -16.36
CA GLU A 73 -11.32 0.90 -15.82
C GLU A 73 -11.37 0.00 -14.57
N PRO A 74 -12.04 0.45 -13.50
CA PRO A 74 -12.22 -0.36 -12.32
C PRO A 74 -12.90 -1.69 -12.68
N PRO A 75 -12.34 -2.86 -12.30
CA PRO A 75 -12.98 -4.14 -12.59
C PRO A 75 -14.33 -4.26 -11.89
N GLU A 76 -15.26 -4.97 -12.50
CA GLU A 76 -16.51 -5.33 -11.83
C GLU A 76 -16.19 -6.27 -10.66
N LEU A 77 -16.39 -5.80 -9.43
CA LEU A 77 -16.12 -6.58 -8.24
C LEU A 77 -17.31 -7.50 -7.94
N SER A 78 -17.07 -8.80 -7.95
CA SER A 78 -18.00 -9.76 -7.35
C SER A 78 -17.49 -10.26 -6.01
N TRP A 79 -18.07 -9.70 -4.95
CA TRP A 79 -17.75 -10.08 -3.58
C TRP A 79 -18.24 -11.52 -3.33
N GLY A 80 -17.30 -12.44 -3.07
CA GLY A 80 -17.61 -13.81 -2.70
C GLY A 80 -17.65 -14.82 -3.84
N ASP A 81 -17.28 -14.42 -5.07
CA ASP A 81 -17.08 -15.39 -6.15
C ASP A 81 -15.72 -16.09 -6.03
N ARG A 82 -15.62 -17.30 -6.60
CA ARG A 82 -14.33 -18.05 -6.59
C ARG A 82 -13.20 -17.28 -7.26
N ASP A 83 -13.51 -16.46 -8.25
CA ASP A 83 -12.53 -15.65 -8.99
C ASP A 83 -12.02 -14.47 -8.16
N SER A 84 -12.65 -14.15 -7.01
CA SER A 84 -12.19 -13.13 -6.07
C SER A 84 -11.20 -13.67 -5.03
N ILE A 85 -10.90 -14.97 -5.02
CA ILE A 85 -9.94 -15.59 -4.09
C ILE A 85 -8.51 -15.28 -4.56
N CYS A 86 -7.68 -14.75 -3.66
CA CYS A 86 -6.28 -14.50 -3.97
C CYS A 86 -5.52 -15.81 -4.26
N PRO A 87 -4.86 -15.95 -5.41
CA PRO A 87 -4.11 -17.16 -5.76
C PRO A 87 -2.69 -17.18 -5.15
N PHE A 88 -2.35 -16.23 -4.27
CA PHE A 88 -1.00 -16.04 -3.68
C PHE A 88 -1.05 -16.17 -2.15
N PRO A 89 -1.35 -17.37 -1.60
CA PRO A 89 -1.64 -17.56 -0.18
C PRO A 89 -0.50 -17.18 0.77
N PHE A 90 0.77 -17.38 0.41
CA PHE A 90 1.91 -17.02 1.25
C PHE A 90 2.08 -15.50 1.31
N ILE A 91 2.02 -14.80 0.17
CA ILE A 91 2.03 -13.34 0.11
C ILE A 91 0.86 -12.76 0.92
N THR A 92 -0.36 -13.29 0.74
CA THR A 92 -1.53 -12.87 1.52
C THR A 92 -1.31 -13.10 3.02
N THR A 93 -0.75 -14.25 3.41
CA THR A 93 -0.45 -14.56 4.82
C THR A 93 0.56 -13.59 5.41
N CYS A 94 1.66 -13.31 4.71
CA CYS A 94 2.64 -12.32 5.13
C CYS A 94 2.02 -10.93 5.33
N LEU A 95 1.16 -10.52 4.38
CA LEU A 95 0.45 -9.25 4.43
C LEU A 95 -0.50 -9.19 5.64
N MET A 96 -1.34 -10.20 5.82
CA MET A 96 -2.31 -10.23 6.94
C MET A 96 -1.60 -10.25 8.30
N MET A 97 -0.55 -11.05 8.46
CA MET A 97 0.20 -11.13 9.72
C MET A 97 0.96 -9.84 10.02
N GLY A 98 1.60 -9.25 9.02
CA GLY A 98 2.33 -7.98 9.18
C GLY A 98 1.41 -6.78 9.42
N ALA A 99 0.22 -6.79 8.83
CA ALA A 99 -0.77 -5.75 9.04
C ALA A 99 -1.49 -5.88 10.39
N SER A 100 -1.79 -7.11 10.85
CA SER A 100 -2.65 -7.32 12.03
C SER A 100 -1.91 -7.24 13.36
N PHE A 101 -0.65 -7.67 13.45
CA PHE A 101 0.02 -7.83 14.75
C PHE A 101 0.91 -6.66 15.11
N ASN A 102 0.58 -5.97 16.21
CA ASN A 102 1.45 -4.96 16.81
C ASN A 102 2.39 -5.61 17.84
N GLN A 103 3.69 -5.64 17.53
CA GLN A 103 4.70 -6.25 18.39
C GLN A 103 4.89 -5.52 19.72
N GLU A 104 4.72 -4.19 19.78
CA GLU A 104 4.95 -3.41 21.01
C GLU A 104 3.83 -3.61 22.03
N SER A 105 2.58 -3.64 21.57
CA SER A 105 1.42 -3.86 22.45
C SER A 105 1.05 -5.33 22.60
N ALA A 106 1.64 -6.22 21.81
CA ALA A 106 1.26 -7.63 21.68
C ALA A 106 -0.24 -7.82 21.37
N GLN A 107 -0.85 -6.87 20.65
CA GLN A 107 -2.26 -6.92 20.26
C GLN A 107 -2.41 -7.21 18.77
N ALA A 108 -3.49 -7.91 18.43
CA ALA A 108 -3.89 -8.15 17.05
C ALA A 108 -5.10 -7.28 16.70
N SER A 109 -5.02 -6.61 15.56
CA SER A 109 -6.11 -5.88 14.93
C SER A 109 -6.88 -6.77 13.96
N ALA A 110 -8.16 -6.48 13.77
CA ALA A 110 -8.94 -7.11 12.71
C ALA A 110 -8.49 -6.59 11.34
N VAL A 111 -8.03 -7.53 10.51
CA VAL A 111 -7.63 -7.29 9.12
C VAL A 111 -8.47 -8.22 8.24
N HIS A 112 -9.00 -7.67 7.16
CA HIS A 112 -9.85 -8.40 6.22
C HIS A 112 -9.18 -8.46 4.86
N GLU A 113 -9.14 -9.65 4.25
CA GLU A 113 -8.69 -9.78 2.87
C GLU A 113 -9.67 -9.05 1.94
N GLU A 114 -9.12 -8.31 0.98
CA GLU A 114 -9.87 -7.63 -0.07
C GLU A 114 -9.96 -8.50 -1.32
N PRO A 115 -11.00 -8.35 -2.16
CA PRO A 115 -11.18 -9.13 -3.38
C PRO A 115 -9.95 -9.11 -4.30
N PHE A 116 -9.58 -10.27 -4.82
CA PHE A 116 -8.48 -10.37 -5.77
C PHE A 116 -8.79 -9.60 -7.05
N GLY A 117 -7.79 -8.86 -7.54
CA GLY A 117 -7.91 -8.05 -8.76
C GLY A 117 -8.56 -6.68 -8.55
N MET A 118 -8.99 -6.36 -7.32
CA MET A 118 -9.55 -5.07 -6.96
C MET A 118 -8.60 -3.89 -7.23
N GLY A 119 -9.19 -2.80 -7.73
CA GLY A 119 -8.53 -1.50 -7.88
C GLY A 119 -8.31 -0.81 -6.54
N PHE A 120 -7.23 -0.06 -6.44
CA PHE A 120 -6.80 0.68 -5.24
C PHE A 120 -7.84 1.67 -4.68
N ASP A 121 -8.79 2.13 -5.50
CA ASP A 121 -9.83 3.11 -5.19
C ASP A 121 -11.22 2.47 -5.06
N GLN A 122 -11.34 1.15 -5.22
CA GLN A 122 -12.63 0.47 -5.26
C GLN A 122 -13.14 -0.01 -3.91
N GLY A 123 -12.36 0.17 -2.85
CA GLY A 123 -12.77 -0.31 -1.54
C GLY A 123 -13.31 0.77 -0.66
N ASP A 124 -13.79 0.31 0.49
CA ASP A 124 -14.33 1.19 1.52
C ASP A 124 -13.17 1.85 2.29
N ASN A 125 -12.37 2.65 1.58
CA ASN A 125 -11.23 3.39 2.10
C ASN A 125 -11.61 4.86 2.30
N ASN A 126 -11.29 5.41 3.47
CA ASN A 126 -11.54 6.81 3.79
C ASN A 126 -10.32 7.49 4.43
N ASP A 127 -9.13 6.95 4.18
CA ASP A 127 -7.86 7.50 4.66
C ASP A 127 -6.83 7.45 3.52
N GLY A 128 -5.75 6.67 3.67
CA GLY A 128 -4.77 6.40 2.62
C GLY A 128 -4.66 4.91 2.27
N ILE A 129 -3.67 4.59 1.42
CA ILE A 129 -3.17 3.22 1.24
C ILE A 129 -1.68 3.14 1.54
N THR A 130 -1.25 1.93 1.89
CA THR A 130 0.14 1.51 1.87
C THR A 130 0.35 0.56 0.70
N VAL A 131 1.40 0.76 -0.09
CA VAL A 131 1.77 -0.15 -1.17
C VAL A 131 3.17 -0.71 -0.92
N ILE A 132 3.31 -2.03 -0.98
CA ILE A 132 4.58 -2.76 -0.86
C ILE A 132 4.91 -3.39 -2.21
N ASP A 133 6.06 -3.06 -2.78
CA ASP A 133 6.57 -3.65 -4.03
C ASP A 133 7.62 -4.71 -3.72
N ILE A 134 7.26 -5.97 -3.99
CA ILE A 134 8.10 -7.15 -3.76
C ILE A 134 8.72 -7.70 -5.05
N THR A 135 8.77 -6.90 -6.12
CA THR A 135 9.39 -7.32 -7.40
C THR A 135 10.84 -7.79 -7.21
N ASP A 136 11.58 -7.12 -6.33
CA ASP A 136 12.93 -7.48 -5.93
C ASP A 136 12.96 -7.70 -4.42
N LEU A 137 13.13 -8.95 -3.99
CA LEU A 137 13.13 -9.34 -2.58
C LEU A 137 14.39 -8.90 -1.81
N GLU A 138 15.45 -8.47 -2.52
CA GLU A 138 16.62 -7.86 -1.87
C GLU A 138 16.44 -6.35 -1.68
N SER A 139 15.47 -5.74 -2.38
CA SER A 139 15.20 -4.30 -2.38
C SER A 139 13.69 -4.02 -2.38
N VAL A 140 12.97 -4.58 -1.39
CA VAL A 140 11.53 -4.35 -1.20
C VAL A 140 11.27 -2.86 -1.00
N LYS A 141 10.31 -2.32 -1.77
CA LYS A 141 9.99 -0.88 -1.78
C LYS A 141 8.63 -0.63 -1.16
N TYR A 142 8.40 0.60 -0.74
CA TYR A 142 7.10 1.03 -0.25
C TYR A 142 6.71 2.40 -0.81
N CYS A 143 5.43 2.74 -0.65
CA CYS A 143 4.98 4.12 -0.55
C CYS A 143 3.64 4.17 0.19
N PHE A 144 3.30 5.35 0.70
CA PHE A 144 1.92 5.67 1.06
C PHE A 144 1.27 6.46 -0.07
N VAL A 145 -0.06 6.45 -0.15
CA VAL A 145 -0.82 7.32 -1.05
C VAL A 145 -2.04 7.81 -0.30
N ASN A 146 -2.29 9.12 -0.33
CA ASN A 146 -3.46 9.74 0.28
C ASN A 146 -4.46 10.16 -0.80
N PHE A 147 -5.75 10.00 -0.49
CA PHE A 147 -6.87 10.29 -1.39
C PHE A 147 -7.75 11.44 -0.93
N MET A 148 -7.59 11.89 0.32
CA MET A 148 -8.42 12.93 0.89
C MET A 148 -7.95 14.32 0.43
N ASP A 149 -8.74 14.94 -0.44
CA ASP A 149 -8.83 16.39 -0.55
C ASP A 149 -9.45 16.87 0.77
N ASP A 150 -8.62 17.29 1.71
CA ASP A 150 -9.10 17.75 3.01
C ASP A 150 -9.88 19.06 2.76
N TYR A 151 -11.22 18.99 2.74
CA TYR A 151 -12.08 20.14 2.46
C TYR A 151 -11.93 21.26 3.51
N ASP A 152 -11.38 20.92 4.70
CA ASP A 152 -11.22 21.81 5.84
C ASP A 152 -9.76 22.18 6.17
N ALA A 153 -8.77 21.70 5.41
CA ALA A 153 -7.39 22.15 5.58
C ALA A 153 -7.27 23.58 5.01
N GLU A 154 -7.00 24.56 5.89
CA GLU A 154 -6.61 25.90 5.45
C GLU A 154 -5.49 25.77 4.41
N GLU A 155 -5.70 26.41 3.26
CA GLU A 155 -4.86 26.29 2.06
C GLU A 155 -3.40 26.70 2.36
N GLU A 156 -2.59 25.78 2.86
CA GLU A 156 -1.14 25.88 2.70
C GLU A 156 -0.80 25.46 1.27
N GLU A 157 -0.26 26.41 0.49
CA GLU A 157 0.28 26.19 -0.86
C GLU A 157 1.33 25.06 -0.84
N GLY A 158 0.88 23.81 -1.03
CA GLY A 158 1.75 22.63 -1.10
C GLY A 158 1.07 21.30 -0.77
N THR A 159 0.04 21.29 0.08
CA THR A 159 -0.57 20.04 0.61
C THR A 159 -1.44 19.32 -0.40
N ARG A 160 -2.19 20.03 -1.26
CA ARG A 160 -2.94 19.43 -2.39
C ARG A 160 -2.02 18.79 -3.45
N SER A 161 -0.76 19.22 -3.55
CA SER A 161 0.17 18.77 -4.59
C SER A 161 0.63 17.32 -4.44
N LEU A 162 0.33 16.67 -3.31
CA LEU A 162 0.80 15.33 -2.96
C LEU A 162 -0.30 14.27 -2.98
N LEU A 163 -1.54 14.63 -3.30
CA LEU A 163 -2.61 13.65 -3.47
C LEU A 163 -2.28 12.71 -4.62
N TYR A 164 -2.61 11.42 -4.43
CA TYR A 164 -2.38 10.36 -5.42
C TYR A 164 -0.90 10.19 -5.85
N GLN A 165 0.04 10.79 -5.12
CA GLN A 165 1.48 10.64 -5.32
C GLN A 165 2.03 9.61 -4.32
N PRO A 166 3.08 8.85 -4.67
CA PRO A 166 3.80 8.05 -3.69
C PRO A 166 4.48 8.96 -2.66
N LEU A 167 4.15 8.75 -1.39
CA LEU A 167 4.65 9.51 -0.24
C LEU A 167 5.67 8.68 0.57
N THR A 168 6.69 9.35 1.08
CA THR A 168 7.55 8.82 2.14
C THR A 168 6.80 8.74 3.47
N GLY A 169 7.39 8.07 4.48
CA GLY A 169 6.83 8.05 5.84
C GLY A 169 6.65 9.46 6.42
N TRP A 170 7.62 10.36 6.22
CA TRP A 170 7.50 11.76 6.67
C TRP A 170 6.40 12.53 5.96
N GLN A 171 6.28 12.38 4.64
CA GLN A 171 5.24 13.07 3.88
C GLN A 171 3.84 12.61 4.29
N TYR A 172 3.65 11.31 4.54
CA TYR A 172 2.37 10.78 4.99
C TYR A 172 2.01 11.26 6.41
N VAL A 173 2.94 11.19 7.37
CA VAL A 173 2.63 11.46 8.79
C VAL A 173 2.33 12.93 9.07
N LYS A 174 2.85 13.85 8.24
CA LYS A 174 2.56 15.30 8.32
C LYS A 174 1.08 15.64 8.13
N ASN A 175 0.29 14.74 7.54
CA ASN A 175 -1.15 14.92 7.42
C ASN A 175 -1.90 14.66 8.74
N TYR A 176 -1.23 14.11 9.77
CA TYR A 176 -1.85 13.76 11.05
C TYR A 176 -1.27 14.53 12.22
N TYR A 177 0.03 14.84 12.17
CA TYR A 177 0.75 15.43 13.29
C TYR A 177 1.76 16.46 12.79
N SER A 178 1.90 17.57 13.50
CA SER A 178 3.02 18.50 13.28
C SER A 178 4.35 17.85 13.69
N GLU A 179 5.47 18.37 13.17
CA GLU A 179 6.80 17.85 13.53
C GLU A 179 7.07 17.95 15.04
N ASP A 180 6.65 19.04 15.68
CA ASP A 180 6.82 19.26 17.13
C ASP A 180 5.80 18.50 18.01
N ASP A 181 4.88 17.74 17.41
CA ASP A 181 3.87 17.00 18.17
C ASP A 181 4.51 15.89 19.03
N THR A 182 3.96 15.65 20.23
CA THR A 182 4.49 14.63 21.14
C THR A 182 4.45 13.22 20.52
N MET A 183 3.43 12.89 19.74
CA MET A 183 3.35 11.62 19.00
C MET A 183 4.46 11.52 17.97
N THR A 184 4.74 12.62 17.25
CA THR A 184 5.83 12.68 16.27
C THR A 184 7.18 12.47 16.93
N GLN A 185 7.48 13.24 17.97
CA GLN A 185 8.76 13.18 18.68
C GLN A 185 8.99 11.82 19.34
N THR A 186 7.96 11.23 19.95
CA THR A 186 8.05 9.91 20.59
C THR A 186 8.35 8.80 19.57
N HIS A 187 7.82 8.92 18.35
CA HIS A 187 7.91 7.89 17.31
C HIS A 187 8.75 8.32 16.10
N ILE A 188 9.64 9.30 16.27
CA ILE A 188 10.44 9.89 15.18
C ILE A 188 11.28 8.85 14.42
N HIS A 189 11.65 7.76 15.10
CA HIS A 189 12.38 6.65 14.51
C HIS A 189 11.59 5.95 13.39
N LEU A 190 10.25 5.96 13.41
CA LEU A 190 9.44 5.30 12.38
C LEU A 190 9.58 5.97 11.00
N PRO A 191 9.27 7.26 10.81
CA PRO A 191 9.46 7.91 9.51
C PRO A 191 10.94 7.99 9.12
N THR A 192 11.84 8.18 10.10
CA THR A 192 13.29 8.19 9.85
C THR A 192 13.81 6.84 9.32
N ASN A 193 13.34 5.72 9.88
CA ASN A 193 13.72 4.40 9.40
C ASN A 193 13.16 4.13 8.00
N LEU A 194 11.93 4.59 7.72
CA LEU A 194 11.30 4.46 6.40
C LEU A 194 12.01 5.27 5.32
N ASP A 195 12.60 6.42 5.64
CA ASP A 195 13.41 7.20 4.69
C ASP A 195 14.67 6.46 4.23
N THR A 196 15.16 5.49 5.01
CA THR A 196 16.28 4.63 4.59
C THR A 196 15.85 3.51 3.63
N LYS A 197 14.54 3.30 3.45
CA LYS A 197 13.98 2.25 2.60
C LYS A 197 13.65 2.80 1.21
N PRO A 198 13.82 1.98 0.16
CA PRO A 198 13.57 2.45 -1.19
C PRO A 198 12.09 2.79 -1.42
N LEU A 199 11.83 3.93 -2.03
CA LEU A 199 10.49 4.40 -2.36
C LEU A 199 10.06 3.87 -3.75
N ILE A 200 8.76 3.56 -3.89
CA ILE A 200 8.16 3.27 -5.20
C ILE A 200 8.13 4.56 -6.03
N ASN A 201 8.62 4.47 -7.29
CA ASN A 201 8.59 5.60 -8.22
C ASN A 201 7.16 5.83 -8.75
N ILE A 202 6.75 7.09 -8.91
CA ILE A 202 5.46 7.46 -9.51
C ILE A 202 5.18 6.77 -10.85
N ALA A 203 6.18 6.57 -11.71
CA ALA A 203 6.01 5.87 -12.98
C ALA A 203 5.58 4.41 -12.81
N THR A 204 5.89 3.80 -11.66
CA THR A 204 5.40 2.46 -11.30
C THR A 204 3.89 2.49 -10.99
N LEU A 205 3.36 3.58 -10.45
CA LEU A 205 1.94 3.73 -10.10
C LEU A 205 1.10 4.32 -11.25
N ALA A 206 1.64 5.29 -12.00
CA ALA A 206 0.95 6.07 -13.04
C ALA A 206 0.46 5.26 -14.27
N GLY A 207 0.86 3.99 -14.41
CA GLY A 207 0.32 3.10 -15.44
C GLY A 207 -0.75 2.13 -14.94
N LYS A 208 -1.20 2.25 -13.68
CA LYS A 208 -1.87 1.14 -12.95
C LYS A 208 -2.90 1.57 -11.90
N LEU A 209 -2.86 2.83 -11.49
CA LEU A 209 -3.97 3.57 -10.90
C LEU A 209 -4.53 4.42 -12.07
N PRO A 210 -5.85 4.58 -12.27
CA PRO A 210 -6.43 5.43 -13.31
C PRO A 210 -5.75 6.80 -13.30
N PRO A 211 -5.71 7.50 -14.45
CA PRO A 211 -4.90 8.68 -14.59
C PRO A 211 -5.22 9.69 -13.48
N LEU A 212 -4.15 10.07 -12.77
CA LEU A 212 -3.90 11.38 -12.20
C LEU A 212 -4.24 12.46 -13.23
N SER A 213 -5.53 12.70 -13.46
CA SER A 213 -6.02 13.78 -14.31
C SER A 213 -5.81 15.08 -13.55
N LEU A 214 -4.58 15.59 -13.55
CA LEU A 214 -4.41 17.04 -13.59
C LEU A 214 -4.94 17.46 -14.95
N SER A 215 -6.16 17.98 -14.97
CA SER A 215 -6.60 18.79 -16.09
C SER A 215 -5.49 19.82 -16.36
N PRO A 216 -4.99 19.94 -17.60
CA PRO A 216 -4.26 21.13 -17.95
C PRO A 216 -5.28 22.24 -17.81
N THR A 217 -5.07 23.14 -16.85
CA THR A 217 -5.74 24.44 -16.83
C THR A 217 -5.42 25.10 -18.17
N THR A 218 -6.35 24.97 -19.11
CA THR A 218 -6.31 25.71 -20.35
C THR A 218 -6.63 27.15 -20.02
N SER A 219 -5.59 27.98 -20.21
CA SER A 219 -5.59 29.42 -20.55
C SER A 219 -6.26 30.39 -19.59
#